data_AF-A0A1Q5EAT8-F1
#
_entry.id   AF-A0A1Q5EAT8-F1
#
_cell.length_a   1.000
_cell.length_b   1.000
_cell.length_c   1.000
_cell.angle_alpha   90.00
_cell.angle_beta   90.00
_cell.angle_gamma   90.00
#
_symmetry.space_group_name_H-M   'P 1'
#
loop_
_entity.id
_entity.type
_entity.pdbx_description
1 polymer ?
#
loop_
_entity_poly.entity_id
_entity_poly.type
_entity_poly.pdbx_seq_one_letter_code
_entity_poly.pdbx_strand_id
1 'polypeptide(L)'
;MELVPLSIGDLDLPFLDEEEHPSSGIHHHEHSRRWSRIADEADGFVVVTPEYNYGMPATLKNALDYLGPEWAWKPVGFVSYGHTSAGTRAVQHAKQVVSTLRLVPLGATVALRIAEMTGGDGLEPAPHHADAAQGLLAELVRLAHALAPMREREHPASVQGPLPGSYARRLSPHDAPEVTVLQRCCWTEEALANETLAIPALHESPADIRAWLAEWHTMGLWRDGRLLGVVRTRRDGSDLHIGRLAVAPDLRGLGIGRWLLREAESAHEGCTRIVLSTGAASHRNLSFYRRQGYARVAGHREDGDVNLTKPVRA
;
A
#
# COMPACT_ATOMS: atom_id res chain seq x y z
N MET A 1 -10.60 -9.37 5.24
CA MET A 1 -9.41 -10.23 5.27
C MET A 1 -9.67 -11.36 4.30
N GLU A 2 -8.77 -11.56 3.37
CA GLU A 2 -8.76 -12.70 2.46
C GLU A 2 -7.63 -13.64 2.92
N LEU A 3 -7.90 -14.94 2.99
CA LEU A 3 -6.90 -15.95 3.32
C LEU A 3 -6.62 -16.76 2.07
N VAL A 4 -5.36 -16.74 1.62
CA VAL A 4 -4.91 -17.48 0.46
C VAL A 4 -4.06 -18.66 0.94
N PRO A 5 -4.56 -19.91 0.89
CA PRO A 5 -3.76 -21.06 1.27
C PRO A 5 -2.67 -21.34 0.22
N LEU A 6 -1.48 -21.66 0.70
CA LEU A 6 -0.33 -22.01 -0.14
C LEU A 6 0.42 -23.18 0.51
N SER A 7 0.60 -24.27 -0.22
CA SER A 7 1.54 -25.33 0.18
C SER A 7 2.94 -24.96 -0.27
N ILE A 8 3.94 -25.10 0.61
CA ILE A 8 5.35 -24.90 0.24
C ILE A 8 5.75 -25.87 -0.90
N GLY A 9 5.14 -27.05 -0.96
CA GLY A 9 5.39 -28.01 -2.05
C GLY A 9 4.96 -27.50 -3.42
N ASP A 10 3.93 -26.65 -3.50
CA ASP A 10 3.43 -26.10 -4.76
C ASP A 10 4.36 -25.00 -5.32
N LEU A 11 5.29 -24.50 -4.49
CA LEU A 11 6.30 -23.55 -4.92
C LEU A 11 7.40 -24.22 -5.76
N ASP A 12 7.57 -25.54 -5.65
CA ASP A 12 8.59 -26.33 -6.36
C ASP A 12 9.99 -25.70 -6.28
N LEU A 13 10.37 -25.26 -5.07
CA LEU A 13 11.68 -24.65 -4.82
C LEU A 13 12.74 -25.74 -4.70
N PRO A 14 13.83 -25.71 -5.49
CA PRO A 14 15.02 -26.47 -5.17
C PRO A 14 15.64 -25.97 -3.86
N PHE A 15 16.72 -26.62 -3.39
CA PHE A 15 17.56 -25.95 -2.39
C PHE A 15 18.12 -24.67 -3.01
N LEU A 16 18.14 -23.58 -2.23
CA LEU A 16 18.53 -22.24 -2.69
C LEU A 16 19.62 -22.27 -3.77
N ASP A 17 19.21 -21.91 -4.99
CA ASP A 17 19.98 -22.03 -6.23
C ASP A 17 20.19 -20.68 -6.95
N GLU A 18 19.75 -19.57 -6.36
CA GLU A 18 20.04 -18.23 -6.87
C GLU A 18 21.54 -17.89 -6.70
N GLU A 19 22.13 -17.26 -7.71
CA GLU A 19 23.49 -16.74 -7.65
C GLU A 19 23.59 -15.48 -6.77
N GLU A 20 22.53 -14.66 -6.81
CA GLU A 20 22.43 -13.41 -6.07
C GLU A 20 22.03 -13.64 -4.61
N HIS A 21 22.55 -12.80 -3.73
CA HIS A 21 22.15 -12.86 -2.33
C HIS A 21 20.68 -12.40 -2.17
N PRO A 22 19.80 -13.14 -1.46
CA PRO A 22 18.37 -12.82 -1.33
C PRO A 22 18.04 -11.39 -0.88
N SER A 23 18.94 -10.76 -0.13
CA SER A 23 18.78 -9.36 0.30
C SER A 23 18.86 -8.32 -0.82
N SER A 24 19.35 -8.69 -2.01
CA SER A 24 19.39 -7.81 -3.18
C SER A 24 17.99 -7.60 -3.78
N GLY A 25 17.06 -8.53 -3.56
CA GLY A 25 15.77 -8.58 -4.23
C GLY A 25 15.84 -8.91 -5.72
N ILE A 26 17.00 -9.36 -6.21
CA ILE A 26 17.21 -9.73 -7.61
C ILE A 26 17.05 -11.24 -7.74
N HIS A 27 16.13 -11.67 -8.60
CA HIS A 27 15.76 -13.08 -8.78
C HIS A 27 15.87 -13.51 -10.25
N HIS A 28 16.77 -14.44 -10.54
CA HIS A 28 17.06 -14.90 -11.91
C HIS A 28 16.16 -16.06 -12.34
N HIS A 29 15.75 -16.91 -11.40
CA HIS A 29 14.92 -18.05 -11.73
C HIS A 29 13.42 -17.74 -11.66
N GLU A 30 12.63 -18.49 -12.43
CA GLU A 30 11.17 -18.28 -12.49
C GLU A 30 10.50 -18.61 -11.15
N HIS A 31 10.92 -19.70 -10.48
CA HIS A 31 10.37 -20.10 -9.19
C HIS A 31 10.60 -19.02 -8.12
N SER A 32 11.78 -18.41 -8.09
CA SER A 32 12.11 -17.30 -7.19
C SER A 32 11.30 -16.05 -7.49
N ARG A 33 11.17 -15.65 -8.76
CA ARG A 33 10.31 -14.51 -9.15
C ARG A 33 8.83 -14.75 -8.83
N ARG A 34 8.35 -15.99 -9.00
CA ARG A 34 6.99 -16.38 -8.62
C ARG A 34 6.82 -16.26 -7.11
N TRP A 35 7.77 -16.78 -6.34
CA TRP A 35 7.70 -16.73 -4.89
C TRP A 35 7.80 -15.31 -4.35
N SER A 36 8.74 -14.51 -4.88
CA SER A 36 8.90 -13.08 -4.58
C SER A 36 7.59 -12.32 -4.78
N ARG A 37 6.90 -12.52 -5.92
CA ARG A 37 5.61 -11.84 -6.19
C ARG A 37 4.53 -12.22 -5.19
N ILE A 38 4.37 -13.53 -4.91
CA ILE A 38 3.37 -14.01 -3.94
C ILE A 38 3.67 -13.42 -2.55
N ALA A 39 4.93 -13.44 -2.14
CA ALA A 39 5.34 -12.92 -0.86
C ALA A 39 5.13 -11.39 -0.79
N ASP A 40 5.48 -10.65 -1.85
CA ASP A 40 5.37 -9.19 -1.95
C ASP A 40 3.91 -8.73 -1.84
N GLU A 41 2.99 -9.38 -2.56
CA GLU A 41 1.55 -9.10 -2.54
C GLU A 41 0.87 -9.36 -1.18
N ALA A 42 1.46 -10.22 -0.34
CA ALA A 42 0.90 -10.55 0.97
C ALA A 42 1.13 -9.46 2.02
N ASP A 43 0.08 -9.10 2.76
CA ASP A 43 0.16 -8.15 3.88
C ASP A 43 0.72 -8.76 5.18
N GLY A 44 0.77 -10.10 5.28
CA GLY A 44 1.18 -10.85 6.45
C GLY A 44 1.04 -12.36 6.23
N PHE A 45 1.59 -13.17 7.12
CA PHE A 45 1.65 -14.62 6.96
C PHE A 45 1.11 -15.37 8.18
N VAL A 46 0.50 -16.53 7.94
CA VAL A 46 0.27 -17.55 8.97
C VAL A 46 1.04 -18.80 8.54
N VAL A 47 2.06 -19.15 9.31
CA VAL A 47 2.88 -20.33 9.03
C VAL A 47 2.29 -21.52 9.77
N VAL A 48 1.81 -22.51 9.02
CA VAL A 48 1.39 -23.81 9.55
C VAL A 48 2.57 -24.77 9.48
N THR A 49 3.11 -25.22 10.61
CA THR A 49 4.40 -25.94 10.61
C THR A 49 4.49 -27.08 11.63
N PRO A 50 5.01 -28.26 11.23
CA PRO A 50 5.38 -29.30 12.18
C PRO A 50 6.67 -28.94 12.93
N GLU A 51 7.01 -29.74 13.94
CA GLU A 51 8.35 -29.78 14.50
C GLU A 51 9.08 -31.05 14.12
N TYR A 52 10.28 -30.88 13.53
CA TYR A 52 11.19 -31.97 13.20
C TYR A 52 12.47 -31.82 14.02
N ASN A 53 12.81 -32.86 14.79
CA ASN A 53 14.05 -32.94 15.57
C ASN A 53 14.37 -31.65 16.36
N TYR A 54 13.38 -31.15 17.12
CA TYR A 54 13.51 -29.95 17.95
C TYR A 54 13.57 -28.61 17.18
N GLY A 55 13.29 -28.60 15.88
CA GLY A 55 13.39 -27.40 15.05
C GLY A 55 12.32 -27.29 13.97
N MET A 56 12.36 -26.17 13.25
CA MET A 56 11.53 -25.98 12.06
C MET A 56 11.98 -26.91 10.92
N PRO A 57 11.06 -27.28 10.00
CA PRO A 57 11.41 -28.07 8.83
C PRO A 57 12.38 -27.34 7.89
N ALA A 58 13.24 -28.11 7.22
CA ALA A 58 14.16 -27.59 6.21
C ALA A 58 13.42 -26.88 5.05
N THR A 59 12.23 -27.36 4.67
CA THR A 59 11.42 -26.77 3.60
C THR A 59 10.93 -25.37 3.95
N LEU A 60 10.49 -25.14 5.18
CA LEU A 60 10.12 -23.80 5.67
C LEU A 60 11.33 -22.86 5.68
N LYS A 61 12.47 -23.34 6.18
CA LYS A 61 13.70 -22.55 6.20
C LYS A 61 14.16 -22.18 4.79
N ASN A 62 14.15 -23.15 3.88
CA ASN A 62 14.50 -22.93 2.47
C ASN A 62 13.58 -21.87 1.84
N ALA A 63 12.26 -21.99 2.00
CA ALA A 63 11.32 -21.00 1.47
C ALA A 63 11.55 -19.58 2.03
N LEU A 64 11.92 -19.44 3.30
CA LEU A 64 12.28 -18.15 3.90
C LEU A 64 13.60 -17.60 3.34
N ASP A 65 14.58 -18.48 3.10
CA ASP A 65 15.91 -18.11 2.64
C ASP A 65 15.96 -17.60 1.19
N TYR A 66 14.96 -17.91 0.36
CA TYR A 66 14.92 -17.44 -1.03
C TYR A 66 14.73 -15.92 -1.16
N LEU A 67 14.13 -15.26 -0.17
CA LEU A 67 13.69 -13.87 -0.28
C LEU A 67 14.29 -12.99 0.82
N GLY A 68 14.24 -11.68 0.63
CA GLY A 68 14.85 -10.70 1.53
C GLY A 68 13.94 -9.51 1.79
N PRO A 69 13.98 -8.46 0.94
CA PRO A 69 13.18 -7.25 1.15
C PRO A 69 11.66 -7.51 1.23
N GLU A 70 11.16 -8.54 0.54
CA GLU A 70 9.74 -8.91 0.49
C GLU A 70 9.15 -9.22 1.87
N TRP A 71 9.98 -9.62 2.82
CA TRP A 71 9.57 -9.98 4.18
C TRP A 71 9.33 -8.80 5.11
N ALA A 72 9.99 -7.67 4.85
CA ALA A 72 10.13 -6.62 5.84
C ALA A 72 8.78 -6.05 6.28
N TRP A 73 8.62 -5.88 7.59
CA TRP A 73 7.45 -5.27 8.24
C TRP A 73 6.11 -6.00 8.00
N LYS A 74 6.17 -7.27 7.57
CA LYS A 74 5.00 -8.15 7.49
C LYS A 74 4.84 -8.92 8.79
N PRO A 75 3.66 -8.88 9.45
CA PRO A 75 3.43 -9.68 10.63
C PRO A 75 3.36 -11.17 10.26
N VAL A 76 3.78 -12.03 11.18
CA VAL A 76 3.72 -13.49 11.00
C VAL A 76 3.20 -14.20 12.24
N GLY A 77 2.10 -14.94 12.07
CA GLY A 77 1.54 -15.84 13.08
C GLY A 77 1.95 -17.28 12.84
N PHE A 78 1.87 -18.12 13.88
CA PHE A 78 2.24 -19.53 13.79
C PHE A 78 1.10 -20.43 14.28
N VAL A 79 0.81 -21.46 13.48
CA VAL A 79 0.01 -22.62 13.85
C VAL A 79 0.96 -23.82 13.82
N SER A 80 1.44 -24.25 14.98
CA SER A 80 2.38 -25.37 15.07
C SER A 80 1.67 -26.66 15.42
N TYR A 81 2.22 -27.79 14.97
CA TYR A 81 1.72 -29.10 15.38
C TYR A 81 2.84 -30.09 15.64
N GLY A 82 2.57 -31.06 16.51
CA GLY A 82 3.53 -32.09 16.87
C GLY A 82 3.03 -32.97 18.01
N HIS A 83 3.90 -33.82 18.53
CA HIS A 83 3.56 -34.71 19.64
C HIS A 83 3.78 -34.01 20.99
N THR A 84 4.96 -34.12 21.59
CA THR A 84 5.21 -33.64 22.97
C THR A 84 5.05 -32.13 23.14
N SER A 85 5.65 -31.32 22.26
CA SER A 85 5.69 -29.85 22.35
C SER A 85 4.56 -29.14 21.62
N ALA A 86 3.69 -29.88 20.91
CA ALA A 86 2.75 -29.31 19.95
C ALA A 86 3.41 -28.40 18.89
N GLY A 87 4.70 -28.62 18.62
CA GLY A 87 5.49 -27.88 17.63
C GLY A 87 6.05 -26.53 18.10
N THR A 88 5.89 -26.18 19.38
CA THR A 88 6.29 -24.87 19.91
C THR A 88 7.79 -24.57 19.80
N ARG A 89 8.66 -25.58 19.78
CA ARG A 89 10.11 -25.37 19.62
C ARG A 89 10.49 -25.00 18.21
N ALA A 90 9.81 -25.58 17.22
CA ALA A 90 9.93 -25.16 15.83
C ALA A 90 9.56 -23.68 15.67
N VAL A 91 8.52 -23.21 16.37
CA VAL A 91 8.15 -21.79 16.37
C VAL A 91 9.25 -20.93 16.98
N GLN A 92 9.84 -21.31 18.12
CA GLN A 92 10.93 -20.54 18.72
C GLN A 92 12.17 -20.48 17.82
N HIS A 93 12.49 -21.57 17.13
CA HIS A 93 13.56 -21.59 16.14
C HIS A 93 13.23 -20.70 14.92
N ALA A 94 12.02 -20.80 14.37
CA ALA A 94 11.58 -19.96 13.25
C ALA A 94 11.55 -18.46 13.62
N LYS A 95 11.20 -18.11 14.87
CA LYS A 95 11.17 -16.73 15.36
C LYS A 95 12.53 -16.03 15.23
N GLN A 96 13.64 -16.74 15.39
CA GLN A 96 14.97 -16.17 15.16
C GLN A 96 15.15 -15.75 13.70
N VAL A 97 14.77 -16.62 12.76
CA VAL A 97 14.93 -16.38 11.32
C VAL A 97 14.00 -15.28 10.82
N VAL A 98 12.70 -15.37 11.12
CA VAL A 98 11.72 -14.39 10.63
C VAL A 98 12.00 -12.99 11.19
N SER A 99 12.50 -12.88 12.43
CA SER A 99 12.92 -11.59 13.00
C SER A 99 14.14 -11.02 12.29
N THR A 100 15.13 -11.85 11.93
CA THR A 100 16.30 -11.43 11.12
C THR A 100 15.88 -10.94 9.75
N LEU A 101 14.87 -11.57 9.13
CA LEU A 101 14.27 -11.16 7.86
C LEU A 101 13.33 -9.94 8.00
N ARG A 102 13.24 -9.34 9.20
CA ARG A 102 12.40 -8.18 9.52
C ARG A 102 10.89 -8.43 9.41
N LEU A 103 10.43 -9.69 9.44
CA LEU A 103 9.04 -9.97 9.78
C LEU A 103 8.77 -9.65 11.26
N VAL A 104 7.51 -9.41 11.60
CA VAL A 104 7.07 -9.11 12.97
C VAL A 104 6.32 -10.31 13.53
N PRO A 105 6.98 -11.23 14.27
CA PRO A 105 6.30 -12.42 14.79
C PRO A 105 5.29 -12.06 15.88
N LEU A 106 4.11 -12.66 15.83
CA LEU A 106 3.10 -12.51 16.86
C LEU A 106 3.54 -13.15 18.18
N GLY A 107 3.04 -12.58 19.29
CA GLY A 107 3.18 -13.17 20.61
C GLY A 107 2.37 -14.46 20.72
N ALA A 108 1.08 -14.40 20.35
CA ALA A 108 0.17 -15.54 20.36
C ALA A 108 0.53 -16.59 19.29
N THR A 109 0.37 -17.86 19.64
CA THR A 109 0.60 -19.02 18.77
C THR A 109 -0.51 -20.03 18.99
N VAL A 110 -0.97 -20.69 17.92
CA VAL A 110 -1.86 -21.85 18.04
C VAL A 110 -0.98 -23.10 18.01
N ALA A 111 -1.02 -23.91 19.07
CA ALA A 111 -0.21 -25.12 19.17
C ALA A 111 -1.11 -26.35 19.26
N LEU A 112 -0.97 -27.26 18.31
CA LEU A 112 -1.83 -28.43 18.15
C LEU A 112 -1.07 -29.70 18.54
N ARG A 113 -1.48 -30.35 19.63
CA ARG A 113 -0.94 -31.67 20.00
C ARG A 113 -1.68 -32.74 19.22
N ILE A 114 -0.99 -33.42 18.30
CA ILE A 114 -1.61 -34.41 17.40
C ILE A 114 -2.36 -35.51 18.17
N ALA A 115 -1.78 -35.98 19.28
CA ALA A 115 -2.40 -37.03 20.12
C ALA A 115 -3.77 -36.65 20.71
N GLU A 116 -4.07 -35.34 20.78
CA GLU A 116 -5.33 -34.81 21.31
C GLU A 116 -6.31 -34.43 20.19
N MET A 117 -5.95 -34.68 18.93
CA MET A 117 -6.70 -34.22 17.76
C MET A 117 -7.10 -35.32 16.78
N THR A 118 -6.72 -36.57 17.03
CA THR A 118 -7.07 -37.69 16.15
C THR A 118 -8.51 -38.16 16.42
N GLY A 119 -9.42 -37.84 15.49
CA GLY A 119 -10.76 -38.42 15.37
C GLY A 119 -10.83 -39.48 14.26
N GLY A 120 -12.03 -39.98 13.97
CA GLY A 120 -12.24 -41.12 13.06
C GLY A 120 -11.69 -40.91 11.64
N ASP A 121 -11.99 -39.78 11.01
CA ASP A 121 -11.61 -39.46 9.61
C ASP A 121 -10.83 -38.13 9.46
N GLY A 122 -10.30 -37.57 10.55
CA GLY A 122 -9.58 -36.29 10.47
C GLY A 122 -9.13 -35.68 11.79
N LEU A 123 -8.72 -34.41 11.69
CA LEU A 123 -8.38 -33.55 12.84
C LEU A 123 -9.67 -33.05 13.49
N GLU A 124 -9.85 -33.36 14.78
CA GLU A 124 -10.95 -32.86 15.61
C GLU A 124 -10.40 -31.87 16.66
N PRO A 125 -10.19 -30.59 16.29
CA PRO A 125 -9.69 -29.61 17.23
C PRO A 125 -10.73 -29.24 18.29
N ALA A 126 -10.31 -29.20 19.55
CA ALA A 126 -11.17 -28.70 20.63
C ALA A 126 -11.56 -27.21 20.42
N PRO A 127 -12.72 -26.74 20.91
CA PRO A 127 -13.23 -25.39 20.65
C PRO A 127 -12.24 -24.24 20.94
N HIS A 128 -11.44 -24.37 21.99
CA HIS A 128 -10.45 -23.35 22.37
C HIS A 128 -9.36 -23.10 21.29
N HIS A 129 -9.11 -24.07 20.40
CA HIS A 129 -8.20 -23.86 19.26
C HIS A 129 -8.80 -22.91 18.23
N ALA A 130 -10.12 -22.96 18.01
CA ALA A 130 -10.81 -22.05 17.12
C ALA A 130 -10.76 -20.61 17.68
N ASP A 131 -11.01 -20.45 18.98
CA ASP A 131 -10.90 -19.16 19.66
C ASP A 131 -9.46 -18.58 19.56
N ALA A 132 -8.44 -19.42 19.77
CA ALA A 132 -7.05 -19.02 19.62
C ALA A 132 -6.70 -18.63 18.18
N ALA A 133 -7.20 -19.36 17.18
CA ALA A 133 -6.99 -19.04 15.77
C ALA A 133 -7.67 -17.71 15.37
N GLN A 134 -8.88 -17.46 15.85
CA GLN A 134 -9.56 -16.18 15.66
C GLN A 134 -8.78 -15.02 16.29
N GLY A 135 -8.27 -15.19 17.52
CA GLY A 135 -7.44 -14.21 18.19
C GLY A 135 -6.14 -13.91 17.42
N LEU A 136 -5.47 -14.96 16.92
CA LEU A 136 -4.27 -14.84 16.11
C LEU A 136 -4.53 -14.06 14.82
N LEU A 137 -5.61 -14.38 14.09
CA LEU A 137 -5.97 -13.68 12.85
C LEU A 137 -6.33 -12.22 13.11
N ALA A 138 -7.08 -11.93 14.18
CA ALA A 138 -7.43 -10.57 14.56
C ALA A 138 -6.19 -9.73 14.90
N GLU A 139 -5.22 -10.31 15.61
CA GLU A 139 -3.94 -9.65 15.91
C GLU A 139 -3.10 -9.45 14.64
N LEU A 140 -3.02 -10.46 13.77
CA LEU A 140 -2.31 -10.39 12.50
C LEU A 140 -2.81 -9.23 11.64
N VAL A 141 -4.13 -9.13 11.43
CA VAL A 141 -4.76 -8.06 10.63
C VAL A 141 -4.49 -6.68 11.26
N ARG A 142 -4.60 -6.57 12.58
CA ARG A 142 -4.34 -5.30 13.28
C ARG A 142 -2.90 -4.84 13.06
N LEU A 143 -1.92 -5.74 13.19
CA LEU A 143 -0.51 -5.39 12.94
C LEU A 143 -0.23 -5.14 11.46
N ALA A 144 -0.86 -5.88 10.55
CA ALA A 144 -0.69 -5.69 9.11
C ALA A 144 -1.07 -4.27 8.69
N HIS A 145 -2.21 -3.77 9.19
CA HIS A 145 -2.65 -2.39 8.98
C HIS A 145 -1.69 -1.38 9.65
N ALA A 146 -1.29 -1.62 10.91
CA ALA A 146 -0.42 -0.70 11.63
C ALA A 146 0.97 -0.55 10.99
N LEU A 147 1.49 -1.63 10.39
CA LEU A 147 2.81 -1.68 9.76
C LEU A 147 2.78 -1.33 8.26
N ALA A 148 1.60 -1.20 7.65
CA ALA A 148 1.46 -0.87 6.22
C ALA A 148 2.29 0.37 5.82
N PRO A 149 2.30 1.48 6.59
CA PRO A 149 3.09 2.65 6.20
C PRO A 149 4.61 2.41 6.10
N MET A 150 5.14 1.43 6.84
CA MET A 150 6.56 1.06 6.77
C MET A 150 6.86 0.31 5.46
N ARG A 151 5.96 -0.59 5.05
CA ARG A 151 6.05 -1.32 3.78
C ARG A 151 5.89 -0.40 2.58
N GLU A 152 4.85 0.43 2.58
CA GLU A 152 4.57 1.36 1.49
C GLU A 152 5.74 2.33 1.27
N ARG A 153 6.41 2.78 2.33
CA ARG A 153 7.56 3.68 2.23
C ARG A 153 8.79 3.03 1.60
N GLU A 154 9.06 1.76 1.90
CA GLU A 154 10.21 1.01 1.38
C GLU A 154 9.93 0.38 0.01
N HIS A 155 8.68 0.39 -0.46
CA HIS A 155 8.29 -0.23 -1.71
C HIS A 155 8.98 0.41 -2.94
N PRO A 156 9.52 -0.36 -3.90
CA PRO A 156 10.29 0.18 -5.04
C PRO A 156 9.52 1.17 -5.92
N ALA A 157 8.19 1.03 -6.01
CA ALA A 157 7.33 1.95 -6.77
C ALA A 157 7.02 3.27 -6.03
N SER A 158 7.47 3.42 -4.78
CA SER A 158 7.25 4.64 -4.00
C SER A 158 8.36 5.66 -4.27
N VAL A 159 7.98 6.93 -4.33
CA VAL A 159 8.88 8.06 -4.56
C VAL A 159 9.07 8.82 -3.25
N GLN A 160 10.31 9.22 -2.94
CA GLN A 160 10.58 10.03 -1.75
C GLN A 160 9.87 11.39 -1.83
N GLY A 161 9.09 11.71 -0.80
CA GLY A 161 8.35 12.96 -0.71
C GLY A 161 9.21 14.15 -0.25
N PRO A 162 8.67 15.38 -0.30
CA PRO A 162 9.41 16.60 -0.01
C PRO A 162 9.64 16.85 1.50
N LEU A 163 8.94 16.13 2.38
CA LEU A 163 9.11 16.21 3.82
C LEU A 163 9.89 14.99 4.35
N PRO A 164 10.68 15.13 5.43
CA PRO A 164 11.31 14.00 6.09
C PRO A 164 10.28 12.92 6.43
N GLY A 165 10.56 11.68 6.05
CA GLY A 165 9.69 10.52 6.26
C GLY A 165 8.47 10.43 5.34
N SER A 166 8.21 11.43 4.49
CA SER A 166 7.11 11.36 3.51
C SER A 166 7.51 10.57 2.26
N TYR A 167 6.52 9.90 1.67
CA TYR A 167 6.66 9.14 0.44
C TYR A 167 5.38 9.30 -0.39
N ALA A 168 5.49 9.15 -1.70
CA ALA A 168 4.34 9.15 -2.58
C ALA A 168 4.20 7.80 -3.27
N ARG A 169 2.96 7.37 -3.43
CA ARG A 169 2.60 6.17 -4.17
C ARG A 169 1.33 6.39 -4.98
N ARG A 170 1.14 5.54 -5.99
CA ARG A 170 -0.14 5.46 -6.68
C ARG A 170 -1.23 5.06 -5.69
N LEU A 171 -2.36 5.76 -5.76
CA LEU A 171 -3.56 5.41 -5.02
C LEU A 171 -4.36 4.36 -5.78
N SER A 172 -4.96 3.46 -5.03
CA SER A 172 -5.88 2.43 -5.48
C SER A 172 -7.32 2.79 -5.08
N PRO A 173 -8.32 2.10 -5.62
CA PRO A 173 -9.71 2.26 -5.17
C PRO A 173 -9.91 2.02 -3.65
N HIS A 174 -9.01 1.30 -2.97
CA HIS A 174 -9.08 1.08 -1.52
C HIS A 174 -8.76 2.35 -0.71
N ASP A 175 -8.05 3.31 -1.29
CA ASP A 175 -7.67 4.58 -0.64
C ASP A 175 -8.81 5.61 -0.62
N ALA A 176 -9.97 5.29 -1.22
CA ALA A 176 -11.09 6.20 -1.33
C ALA A 176 -11.54 6.86 0.00
N PRO A 177 -11.59 6.17 1.15
CA PRO A 177 -11.93 6.81 2.42
C PRO A 177 -10.97 7.94 2.82
N GLU A 178 -9.66 7.72 2.71
CA GLU A 178 -8.64 8.71 3.05
C GLU A 178 -8.68 9.92 2.12
N VAL A 179 -8.86 9.66 0.82
CA VAL A 179 -9.07 10.71 -0.19
C VAL A 179 -10.34 11.51 0.11
N THR A 180 -11.43 10.87 0.55
CA THR A 180 -12.68 11.55 0.92
C THR A 180 -12.45 12.54 2.04
N VAL A 181 -11.75 12.13 3.10
CA VAL A 181 -11.43 12.99 4.25
C VAL A 181 -10.56 14.16 3.81
N LEU A 182 -9.47 13.89 3.09
CA LEU A 182 -8.58 14.94 2.60
C LEU A 182 -9.32 15.93 1.70
N GLN A 183 -10.15 15.44 0.77
CA GLN A 183 -10.92 16.25 -0.16
C GLN A 183 -11.87 17.18 0.60
N ARG A 184 -12.64 16.66 1.57
CA ARG A 184 -13.53 17.48 2.40
C ARG A 184 -12.75 18.57 3.12
N CYS A 185 -11.63 18.24 3.77
CA CYS A 185 -10.78 19.21 4.44
C CYS A 185 -10.23 20.30 3.50
N CYS A 186 -9.83 19.92 2.28
CA CYS A 186 -9.21 20.85 1.34
C CYS A 186 -10.21 21.82 0.70
N TRP A 187 -11.44 21.36 0.44
CA TRP A 187 -12.48 22.13 -0.23
C TRP A 187 -13.35 22.97 0.72
N THR A 188 -13.27 22.77 2.04
CA THR A 188 -13.97 23.64 3.01
C THR A 188 -13.61 25.11 2.85
N GLU A 189 -12.33 25.44 2.63
CA GLU A 189 -11.94 26.84 2.41
C GLU A 189 -12.49 27.42 1.11
N GLU A 190 -12.62 26.61 0.06
CA GLU A 190 -13.28 27.03 -1.17
C GLU A 190 -14.76 27.29 -0.93
N ALA A 191 -15.42 26.46 -0.12
CA ALA A 191 -16.81 26.65 0.31
C ALA A 191 -17.00 27.97 1.07
N LEU A 192 -16.09 28.26 2.01
CA LEU A 192 -16.11 29.50 2.76
C LEU A 192 -15.84 30.71 1.86
N ALA A 193 -14.88 30.63 0.95
CA ALA A 193 -14.54 31.72 0.04
C ALA A 193 -15.64 32.05 -0.97
N ASN A 194 -16.46 31.06 -1.35
CA ASN A 194 -17.58 31.23 -2.27
C ASN A 194 -18.94 31.32 -1.55
N GLU A 195 -18.94 31.33 -0.21
CA GLU A 195 -20.16 31.36 0.62
C GLU A 195 -21.21 30.29 0.25
N THR A 196 -20.74 29.11 -0.18
CA THR A 196 -21.62 28.02 -0.63
C THR A 196 -21.02 26.65 -0.34
N LEU A 197 -21.87 25.73 0.12
CA LEU A 197 -21.52 24.30 0.22
C LEU A 197 -21.86 23.53 -1.06
N ALA A 198 -22.43 24.18 -2.07
CA ALA A 198 -22.77 23.55 -3.36
C ALA A 198 -21.54 23.36 -4.27
N ILE A 199 -20.41 22.91 -3.70
CA ILE A 199 -19.20 22.58 -4.44
C ILE A 199 -19.21 21.09 -4.72
N PRO A 200 -19.16 20.64 -6.00
CA PRO A 200 -19.26 19.22 -6.35
C PRO A 200 -18.34 18.30 -5.54
N ALA A 201 -17.10 18.73 -5.27
CA ALA A 201 -16.13 17.95 -4.50
C ALA A 201 -16.57 17.66 -3.05
N LEU A 202 -17.43 18.48 -2.45
CA LEU A 202 -17.95 18.25 -1.09
C LEU A 202 -19.07 17.20 -1.06
N HIS A 203 -19.68 16.90 -2.21
CA HIS A 203 -20.81 15.97 -2.35
C HIS A 203 -20.43 14.61 -2.95
N GLU A 204 -19.20 14.44 -3.46
CA GLU A 204 -18.71 13.14 -3.91
C GLU A 204 -18.70 12.13 -2.75
N SER A 205 -19.36 10.99 -2.97
CA SER A 205 -19.36 9.88 -2.02
C SER A 205 -18.05 9.09 -2.10
N PRO A 206 -17.73 8.25 -1.10
CA PRO A 206 -16.62 7.31 -1.20
C PRO A 206 -16.72 6.37 -2.40
N ALA A 207 -17.93 6.09 -2.91
CA ALA A 207 -18.14 5.28 -4.11
C ALA A 207 -17.75 6.05 -5.39
N ASP A 208 -18.10 7.34 -5.48
CA ASP A 208 -17.68 8.20 -6.59
C ASP A 208 -16.15 8.33 -6.63
N ILE A 209 -15.55 8.50 -5.45
CA ILE A 209 -14.09 8.56 -5.29
C ILE A 209 -13.43 7.25 -5.70
N ARG A 210 -13.98 6.12 -5.29
CA ARG A 210 -13.52 4.80 -5.71
C ARG A 210 -13.58 4.63 -7.22
N ALA A 211 -14.66 5.09 -7.86
CA ALA A 211 -14.85 4.99 -9.30
C ALA A 211 -13.78 5.78 -10.05
N TRP A 212 -13.57 7.06 -9.72
CA TRP A 212 -12.56 7.84 -10.44
C TRP A 212 -11.11 7.45 -10.07
N LEU A 213 -10.84 6.89 -8.89
CA LEU A 213 -9.52 6.32 -8.57
C LEU A 213 -9.17 5.11 -9.45
N ALA A 214 -10.17 4.38 -9.95
CA ALA A 214 -9.96 3.28 -10.90
C ALA A 214 -9.62 3.79 -12.31
N GLU A 215 -10.16 4.95 -12.70
CA GLU A 215 -9.99 5.52 -14.04
C GLU A 215 -8.80 6.48 -14.17
N TRP A 216 -8.52 7.25 -13.12
CA TRP A 216 -7.47 8.26 -13.11
C TRP A 216 -6.20 7.72 -12.47
N HIS A 217 -5.05 8.07 -13.06
CA HIS A 217 -3.79 7.89 -12.38
C HIS A 217 -3.69 8.92 -11.24
N THR A 218 -3.72 8.46 -10.00
CA THR A 218 -3.72 9.35 -8.84
C THR A 218 -2.52 9.07 -7.95
N MET A 219 -1.73 10.10 -7.66
CA MET A 219 -0.61 10.03 -6.73
C MET A 219 -1.05 10.59 -5.38
N GLY A 220 -0.77 9.88 -4.30
CA GLY A 220 -0.97 10.34 -2.93
C GLY A 220 0.36 10.49 -2.22
N LEU A 221 0.56 11.62 -1.55
CA LEU A 221 1.69 11.86 -0.66
C LEU A 221 1.29 11.49 0.76
N TRP A 222 2.05 10.58 1.37
CA TRP A 222 1.81 10.02 2.69
C TRP A 222 2.96 10.34 3.65
N ARG A 223 2.67 10.31 4.95
CA ARG A 223 3.68 10.23 6.02
C ARG A 223 3.08 9.52 7.22
N ASP A 224 3.74 8.47 7.68
CA ASP A 224 3.35 7.69 8.87
C ASP A 224 1.86 7.30 8.87
N GLY A 225 1.34 6.87 7.71
CA GLY A 225 -0.05 6.45 7.53
C GLY A 225 -1.06 7.58 7.31
N ARG A 226 -0.64 8.85 7.35
CA ARG A 226 -1.50 10.00 7.06
C ARG A 226 -1.35 10.45 5.60
N LEU A 227 -2.45 10.57 4.89
CA LEU A 227 -2.49 11.18 3.56
C LEU A 227 -2.37 12.72 3.68
N LEU A 228 -1.29 13.27 3.13
CA LEU A 228 -0.94 14.69 3.22
C LEU A 228 -1.41 15.50 2.02
N GLY A 229 -1.52 14.85 0.85
CA GLY A 229 -1.90 15.50 -0.38
C GLY A 229 -2.14 14.51 -1.51
N VAL A 230 -2.88 14.93 -2.52
CA VAL A 230 -3.16 14.14 -3.72
C VAL A 230 -3.05 15.00 -4.97
N VAL A 231 -2.80 14.34 -6.09
CA VAL A 231 -2.94 14.92 -7.43
C VAL A 231 -3.31 13.80 -8.39
N ARG A 232 -4.24 14.06 -9.30
CA ARG A 232 -4.61 13.08 -10.33
C ARG A 232 -4.27 13.58 -11.72
N THR A 233 -3.90 12.64 -12.58
CA THR A 233 -3.57 12.86 -13.98
C THR A 233 -4.38 11.93 -14.88
N ARG A 234 -4.72 12.42 -16.07
CA ARG A 234 -5.33 11.63 -17.14
C ARG A 234 -4.90 12.18 -18.48
N ARG A 235 -4.59 11.31 -19.42
CA ARG A 235 -4.32 11.70 -20.80
C ARG A 235 -5.62 11.76 -21.59
N ASP A 236 -5.77 12.80 -22.38
CA ASP A 236 -6.89 12.98 -23.31
C ASP A 236 -6.34 13.52 -24.64
N GLY A 237 -6.23 12.66 -25.64
CA GLY A 237 -5.53 12.98 -26.88
C GLY A 237 -4.07 13.40 -26.63
N SER A 238 -3.72 14.63 -27.03
CA SER A 238 -2.39 15.22 -26.83
C SER A 238 -2.24 16.00 -25.52
N ASP A 239 -3.26 15.99 -24.66
CA ASP A 239 -3.31 16.81 -23.45
C ASP A 239 -3.14 15.94 -22.20
N LEU A 240 -2.30 16.41 -21.28
CA LEU A 240 -2.25 15.87 -19.92
C LEU A 240 -3.16 16.69 -19.01
N HIS A 241 -4.26 16.11 -18.56
CA HIS A 241 -5.15 16.74 -17.60
C HIS A 241 -4.64 16.52 -16.18
N ILE A 242 -4.42 17.60 -15.43
CA ILE A 242 -4.14 17.58 -13.99
C ILE A 242 -5.38 18.08 -13.25
N GLY A 243 -5.81 17.32 -12.24
CA GLY A 243 -6.96 17.66 -11.41
C GLY A 243 -6.75 17.28 -9.95
N ARG A 244 -7.70 17.68 -9.12
CA ARG A 244 -7.78 17.36 -7.68
C ARG A 244 -6.42 17.49 -6.97
N LEU A 245 -5.66 18.55 -7.30
CA LEU A 245 -4.44 18.86 -6.57
C LEU A 245 -4.82 19.42 -5.20
N ALA A 246 -4.58 18.63 -4.16
CA ALA A 246 -5.02 18.92 -2.81
C ALA A 246 -3.88 18.72 -1.82
N VAL A 247 -3.79 19.59 -0.82
CA VAL A 247 -2.83 19.51 0.26
C VAL A 247 -3.54 19.83 1.56
N ALA A 248 -3.34 18.95 2.55
CA ALA A 248 -3.90 19.08 3.88
C ALA A 248 -3.69 20.51 4.43
N PRO A 249 -4.73 21.19 4.94
CA PRO A 249 -4.67 22.59 5.30
C PRO A 249 -3.52 22.98 6.25
N ASP A 250 -3.23 22.14 7.23
CA ASP A 250 -2.18 22.31 8.24
C ASP A 250 -0.74 22.19 7.69
N LEU A 251 -0.56 21.73 6.45
CA LEU A 251 0.75 21.52 5.82
C LEU A 251 1.01 22.44 4.62
N ARG A 252 0.16 23.44 4.44
CA ARG A 252 0.30 24.40 3.34
C ARG A 252 1.49 25.34 3.57
N GLY A 253 2.03 25.86 2.48
CA GLY A 253 3.22 26.72 2.52
C GLY A 253 4.55 25.96 2.60
N LEU A 254 4.52 24.64 2.87
CA LEU A 254 5.71 23.78 2.95
C LEU A 254 6.21 23.25 1.60
N GLY A 255 5.73 23.82 0.48
CA GLY A 255 6.15 23.39 -0.86
C GLY A 255 5.51 22.10 -1.40
N ILE A 256 4.71 21.37 -0.61
CA ILE A 256 4.05 20.11 -1.02
C ILE A 256 3.26 20.26 -2.33
N GLY A 257 2.42 21.28 -2.46
CA GLY A 257 1.60 21.45 -3.67
C GLY A 257 2.44 21.69 -4.93
N ARG A 258 3.60 22.34 -4.79
CA ARG A 258 4.56 22.50 -5.88
C ARG A 258 5.20 21.17 -6.26
N TRP A 259 5.56 20.38 -5.25
CA TRP A 259 6.15 19.06 -5.45
C TRP A 259 5.17 18.11 -6.14
N LEU A 260 3.94 17.99 -5.63
CA LEU A 260 2.87 17.19 -6.26
C LEU A 260 2.60 17.60 -7.70
N LEU A 261 2.58 18.91 -7.97
CA LEU A 261 2.40 19.39 -9.34
C LEU A 261 3.54 18.89 -10.24
N ARG A 262 4.80 19.00 -9.84
CA ARG A 262 5.94 18.52 -10.65
C ARG A 262 5.88 17.02 -10.91
N GLU A 263 5.53 16.23 -9.90
CA GLU A 263 5.34 14.79 -10.08
C GLU A 263 4.23 14.50 -11.09
N ALA A 264 3.09 15.19 -10.98
CA ALA A 264 2.01 15.07 -11.96
C ALA A 264 2.43 15.51 -13.37
N GLU A 265 3.22 16.58 -13.48
CA GLU A 265 3.75 17.06 -14.76
C GLU A 265 4.68 16.04 -15.43
N SER A 266 5.44 15.24 -14.68
CA SER A 266 6.35 14.23 -15.23
C SER A 266 5.66 13.19 -16.12
N ALA A 267 4.36 12.99 -15.96
CA ALA A 267 3.56 12.07 -16.76
C ALA A 267 3.22 12.59 -18.18
N HIS A 268 3.89 13.66 -18.63
CA HIS A 268 3.61 14.36 -19.89
C HIS A 268 4.15 13.69 -21.17
N GLU A 269 4.87 12.57 -21.07
CA GLU A 269 5.46 11.90 -22.24
C GLU A 269 4.41 11.70 -23.36
N GLY A 270 4.68 12.17 -24.58
CA GLY A 270 3.71 12.11 -25.69
C GLY A 270 2.56 13.12 -25.64
N CYS A 271 2.54 14.04 -24.68
CA CYS A 271 1.61 15.17 -24.63
C CYS A 271 2.29 16.44 -25.16
N THR A 272 1.50 17.39 -25.68
CA THR A 272 1.97 18.70 -26.17
C THR A 272 1.72 19.83 -25.17
N ARG A 273 0.74 19.64 -24.28
CA ARG A 273 0.42 20.57 -23.21
C ARG A 273 -0.19 19.86 -22.00
N ILE A 274 -0.11 20.56 -20.87
CA ILE A 274 -0.78 20.21 -19.63
C ILE A 274 -1.96 21.16 -19.45
N VAL A 275 -3.10 20.62 -19.04
CA VAL A 275 -4.36 21.34 -18.83
C VAL A 275 -4.82 21.12 -17.40
N LEU A 276 -5.21 22.18 -16.71
CA LEU A 276 -5.86 22.09 -15.40
C LEU A 276 -6.98 23.12 -15.28
N SER A 277 -7.88 22.89 -14.33
CA SER A 277 -9.00 23.79 -14.05
C SER A 277 -9.03 24.16 -12.57
N THR A 278 -9.43 25.40 -12.27
CA THR A 278 -9.63 25.89 -10.90
C THR A 278 -10.69 26.99 -10.87
N GLY A 279 -11.40 27.13 -9.76
CA GLY A 279 -12.44 28.14 -9.59
C GLY A 279 -11.94 29.55 -9.90
N ALA A 280 -12.75 30.34 -10.61
CA ALA A 280 -12.42 31.71 -11.03
C ALA A 280 -12.12 32.64 -9.84
N ALA A 281 -12.80 32.42 -8.72
CA ALA A 281 -12.63 33.15 -7.46
C ALA A 281 -11.40 32.70 -6.64
N SER A 282 -10.74 31.60 -7.02
CA SER A 282 -9.59 31.06 -6.29
C SER A 282 -8.29 31.81 -6.65
N HIS A 283 -8.20 33.07 -6.23
CA HIS A 283 -7.05 33.95 -6.50
C HIS A 283 -5.71 33.33 -6.08
N ARG A 284 -5.71 32.55 -4.99
CA ARG A 284 -4.54 31.83 -4.49
C ARG A 284 -4.07 30.74 -5.47
N ASN A 285 -4.99 29.90 -5.96
CA ASN A 285 -4.66 28.84 -6.93
C ASN A 285 -4.19 29.45 -8.25
N LEU A 286 -4.88 30.47 -8.74
CA LEU A 286 -4.51 31.20 -9.94
C LEU A 286 -3.08 31.77 -9.84
N SER A 287 -2.75 32.40 -8.72
CA SER A 287 -1.41 32.96 -8.46
C SER A 287 -0.36 31.86 -8.27
N PHE A 288 -0.74 30.70 -7.71
CA PHE A 288 0.13 29.54 -7.62
C PHE A 288 0.47 28.98 -9.00
N TYR A 289 -0.53 28.64 -9.82
CA TYR A 289 -0.32 28.05 -11.15
C TYR A 289 0.40 28.99 -12.13
N ARG A 290 0.08 30.29 -12.11
CA ARG A 290 0.81 31.29 -12.93
C ARG A 290 2.32 31.29 -12.63
N ARG A 291 2.71 31.19 -11.36
CA ARG A 291 4.13 31.08 -10.96
C ARG A 291 4.79 29.77 -11.39
N GLN A 292 4.01 28.75 -11.75
CA GLN A 292 4.51 27.47 -12.28
C GLN A 292 4.52 27.42 -13.81
N GLY A 293 4.21 28.54 -14.49
CA GLY A 293 4.25 28.67 -15.95
C GLY A 293 2.91 28.40 -16.64
N TYR A 294 1.81 28.30 -15.90
CA TYR A 294 0.48 28.12 -16.50
C TYR A 294 -0.12 29.46 -16.92
N ALA A 295 -0.64 29.51 -18.14
CA ALA A 295 -1.38 30.65 -18.68
C ALA A 295 -2.87 30.32 -18.74
N ARG A 296 -3.74 31.33 -18.57
CA ARG A 296 -5.18 31.17 -18.77
C ARG A 296 -5.48 30.99 -20.25
N VAL A 297 -6.41 30.10 -20.58
CA VAL A 297 -6.96 29.97 -21.94
C VAL A 297 -8.29 30.69 -22.00
N ALA A 298 -8.52 31.41 -23.10
CA ALA A 298 -9.82 32.03 -23.37
C ALA A 298 -10.83 30.93 -23.73
N GLY A 299 -11.82 30.73 -22.85
CA GLY A 299 -12.93 29.79 -23.05
C GLY A 299 -13.83 29.82 -21.83
N HIS A 300 -15.11 30.15 -22.03
CA HIS A 300 -16.12 30.13 -20.98
C HIS A 300 -16.50 28.67 -20.68
N ARG A 301 -16.46 28.27 -19.41
CA ARG A 301 -17.27 27.15 -18.90
C ARG A 301 -18.44 27.76 -18.12
N GLU A 302 -19.60 27.13 -18.18
CA GLU A 302 -20.83 27.57 -17.53
C GLU A 302 -20.74 27.56 -15.98
N ASP A 303 -19.76 26.86 -15.39
CA ASP A 303 -19.69 26.58 -13.95
C ASP A 303 -18.75 27.49 -13.12
N GLY A 304 -18.27 28.61 -13.66
CA GLY A 304 -17.41 29.53 -12.89
C GLY A 304 -15.96 29.06 -12.69
N ASP A 305 -15.52 28.02 -13.39
CA ASP A 305 -14.14 27.53 -13.44
C ASP A 305 -13.31 28.20 -14.55
N VAL A 306 -11.99 28.29 -14.34
CA VAL A 306 -11.02 28.80 -15.33
C VAL A 306 -10.00 27.73 -15.68
N ASN A 307 -9.85 27.48 -16.99
CA ASN A 307 -8.82 26.58 -17.51
C ASN A 307 -7.48 27.29 -17.64
N LEU A 308 -6.42 26.60 -17.22
CA LEU A 308 -5.05 27.00 -17.42
C LEU A 308 -4.26 25.93 -18.16
N THR A 309 -3.32 26.36 -19.00
CA THR A 309 -2.46 25.46 -19.77
C THR A 309 -0.99 25.81 -19.65
N LYS A 310 -0.15 24.79 -19.77
CA LYS A 310 1.31 24.91 -19.84
C LYS A 310 1.82 24.04 -21.00
N PRO A 311 2.54 24.59 -21.98
CA PRO A 311 3.14 23.78 -23.04
C PRO A 311 4.23 22.87 -22.45
N VAL A 312 4.33 21.65 -22.98
CA VAL A 312 5.43 20.73 -22.66
C VAL A 312 6.17 20.38 -23.95
N ARG A 313 7.47 20.12 -23.83
CA ARG A 313 8.23 19.60 -24.96
C ARG A 313 7.96 18.11 -25.05
N ALA A 314 7.52 17.66 -26.21
CA ALA A 314 7.38 16.24 -26.55
C ALA A 314 8.74 15.55 -26.50
#